data_AF-U9US72-F1
#
_entry.id   AF-U9US72-F1
#
_cell.length_a   1.000
_cell.length_b   1.000
_cell.length_c   1.000
_cell.angle_alpha   90.00
_cell.angle_beta   90.00
_cell.angle_gamma   90.00
#
_symmetry.space_group_name_H-M   'P 1'
#
loop_
_entity.id
_entity.type
_entity.pdbx_description
1 polymer ?
#
loop_
_entity_poly.entity_id
_entity_poly.type
_entity_poly.pdbx_seq_one_letter_code
_entity_poly.pdbx_strand_id
1 'polypeptide(L)'
;SDERIVIFGGCRNDRPVLNQLAVLNTKVVPYEWSIPTPAPPLPLTTHSHSATLVGNYMFINFGMVYPKNDSLIQKPFFYILDVRNFAWVEQYEPTIVASTYSPDNAKKINIILGIVVGFSVVSIAGYLGYKYSKKQKVHKHAEQAKHCVSYN
;
A
#
# COMPACT_ATOMS: atom_id res chain seq x y z
N SER A 1 24.92 -2.09 -8.61
CA SER A 1 24.42 -0.89 -9.29
C SER A 1 24.49 -1.14 -10.79
N ASP A 2 23.54 -0.65 -11.59
CA ASP A 2 23.54 -0.80 -13.05
C ASP A 2 24.28 0.33 -13.79
N GLU A 3 24.95 1.22 -13.03
CA GLU A 3 25.80 2.33 -13.51
C GLU A 3 25.05 3.29 -14.46
N ARG A 4 23.78 3.53 -14.16
CA ARG A 4 22.99 4.58 -14.80
C ARG A 4 22.71 5.69 -13.79
N ILE A 5 22.82 6.94 -14.23
CA ILE A 5 22.32 8.09 -13.48
C ILE A 5 21.00 8.49 -14.11
N VAL A 6 19.92 8.45 -13.32
CA VAL A 6 18.57 8.83 -13.76
C VAL A 6 18.25 10.20 -13.18
N ILE A 7 17.85 11.13 -14.04
CA ILE A 7 17.48 12.51 -13.69
C ILE A 7 16.02 12.71 -14.03
N PHE A 8 15.24 13.22 -13.08
CA PHE A 8 13.84 13.57 -13.29
C PHE A 8 13.53 15.03 -12.92
N GLY A 9 12.62 15.67 -13.66
CA GLY A 9 12.06 16.98 -13.38
C GLY A 9 13.01 18.16 -13.60
N GLY A 10 12.76 19.25 -12.87
CA GLY A 10 13.53 20.49 -12.95
C GLY A 10 12.83 21.60 -13.75
N CYS A 11 13.39 22.80 -13.70
CA CYS A 11 12.83 23.98 -14.36
C CYS A 11 13.91 24.83 -15.06
N ARG A 12 13.50 25.54 -16.10
CA ARG A 12 14.27 26.59 -16.77
C ARG A 12 13.44 27.87 -16.76
N ASN A 13 13.91 28.91 -16.08
CA ASN A 13 13.21 30.20 -15.92
C ASN A 13 11.76 30.01 -15.42
N ASP A 14 11.61 29.27 -14.31
CA ASP A 14 10.34 28.93 -13.66
C ASP A 14 9.33 28.14 -14.51
N ARG A 15 9.77 27.63 -15.67
CA ARG A 15 8.99 26.74 -16.53
C ARG A 15 9.53 25.31 -16.44
N PRO A 16 8.67 24.28 -16.50
CA PRO A 16 9.14 22.90 -16.58
C PRO A 16 10.09 22.69 -17.75
N VAL A 17 11.09 21.83 -17.55
CA VAL A 17 11.91 21.34 -18.66
C VAL A 17 11.07 20.51 -19.63
N LEU A 18 11.39 20.58 -20.93
CA LEU A 18 10.66 19.87 -21.99
C LEU A 18 10.76 18.35 -21.81
N ASN A 19 11.97 17.87 -21.57
CA ASN A 19 12.25 16.47 -21.30
C ASN A 19 12.49 16.30 -19.81
N GLN A 20 11.48 15.78 -19.13
CA GLN A 20 11.54 15.61 -17.68
C GLN A 20 12.34 14.40 -17.24
N LEU A 21 12.77 13.53 -18.15
CA LEU A 21 13.52 12.33 -17.83
C LEU A 21 14.75 12.24 -18.73
N ALA A 22 15.91 12.08 -18.11
CA ALA A 22 17.18 11.88 -18.80
C ALA A 22 17.99 10.81 -18.08
N VAL A 23 18.75 10.03 -18.84
CA VAL A 23 19.56 8.94 -18.31
C VAL A 23 20.97 9.04 -18.87
N LEU A 24 21.95 9.04 -17.99
CA LEU A 24 23.37 8.96 -18.34
C LEU A 24 23.87 7.53 -18.11
N ASN A 25 24.32 6.89 -19.17
CA ASN A 25 24.99 5.59 -19.13
C ASN A 25 26.48 5.80 -18.88
N THR A 26 26.96 5.39 -17.71
CA THR A 26 28.38 5.56 -17.33
C THR A 26 29.24 4.32 -17.61
N LYS A 27 28.68 3.27 -18.24
CA LYS A 27 29.43 2.04 -18.60
C LYS A 27 30.25 2.16 -19.87
N VAL A 28 29.89 3.12 -20.72
CA VAL A 28 30.50 3.34 -22.05
C VAL A 28 31.43 4.54 -21.99
N VAL A 29 32.44 4.59 -22.85
CA VAL A 29 33.35 5.75 -22.97
C VAL A 29 33.37 6.17 -24.44
N PRO A 30 32.91 7.39 -24.78
CA PRO A 30 32.38 8.43 -23.89
C PRO A 30 31.04 8.05 -23.25
N TYR A 31 30.70 8.66 -22.11
CA TYR A 31 29.37 8.47 -21.50
C TYR A 31 28.26 8.90 -22.46
N GLU A 32 27.17 8.15 -22.45
CA GLU A 32 26.06 8.35 -23.38
C GLU A 32 24.80 8.83 -22.66
N TRP A 33 24.16 9.86 -23.23
CA TRP A 33 22.88 10.37 -22.78
C TRP A 33 21.74 9.75 -23.56
N SER A 34 20.63 9.46 -22.88
CA SER A 34 19.36 9.06 -23.51
C SER A 34 18.18 9.77 -22.85
N ILE A 35 17.10 9.93 -23.63
CA ILE A 35 15.85 10.57 -23.22
C ILE A 35 14.74 9.54 -23.40
N PRO A 36 14.52 8.67 -22.41
CA PRO A 36 13.45 7.68 -22.49
C PRO A 36 12.09 8.38 -22.50
N THR A 37 11.14 7.83 -23.27
CA THR A 37 9.76 8.31 -23.32
C THR A 37 8.94 7.50 -22.33
N PRO A 38 8.46 8.09 -21.21
CA PRO A 38 7.63 7.35 -20.27
C PRO A 38 6.28 7.02 -20.87
N ALA A 39 5.72 5.85 -20.53
CA ALA A 39 4.36 5.51 -20.91
C ALA A 39 3.34 6.45 -20.22
N PRO A 40 2.26 6.87 -20.90
CA PRO A 40 1.17 7.60 -20.27
C PRO A 40 0.47 6.77 -19.17
N PRO A 41 -0.11 7.41 -18.14
CA PRO A 41 -0.16 8.85 -17.91
C PRO A 41 1.19 9.41 -17.43
N LEU A 42 1.62 10.51 -18.05
CA LEU A 42 2.79 11.25 -17.57
C LEU A 42 2.40 11.94 -16.26
N PRO A 43 3.24 11.88 -15.21
CA PRO A 43 2.98 12.65 -14.01
C PRO A 43 3.02 14.12 -14.38
N LEU A 44 2.35 14.90 -13.56
CA LEU A 44 2.41 16.34 -13.69
C LEU A 44 3.85 16.79 -13.49
N THR A 45 4.27 17.72 -14.34
CA THR A 45 5.64 18.21 -14.34
C THR A 45 6.06 18.78 -12.99
N THR A 46 7.13 18.25 -12.35
CA THR A 46 7.58 18.70 -11.02
C THR A 46 8.99 19.30 -11.01
N HIS A 47 9.21 20.26 -10.10
CA HIS A 47 10.54 20.79 -9.74
C HIS A 47 10.58 21.04 -8.23
N SER A 48 11.77 21.30 -7.68
CA SER A 48 11.98 21.44 -6.23
C SER A 48 11.48 20.24 -5.41
N HIS A 49 11.52 19.05 -6.01
CA HIS A 49 11.12 17.78 -5.39
C HIS A 49 12.33 17.09 -4.75
N SER A 50 12.05 16.04 -3.99
CA SER A 50 13.04 15.05 -3.57
C SER A 50 12.83 13.76 -4.35
N ALA A 51 13.91 13.02 -4.61
CA ALA A 51 13.87 11.74 -5.30
C ALA A 51 14.78 10.74 -4.57
N THR A 52 14.27 9.53 -4.32
CA THR A 52 15.01 8.46 -3.65
C THR A 52 14.86 7.16 -4.44
N LEU A 53 15.98 6.51 -4.76
CA LEU A 53 15.99 5.21 -5.43
C LEU A 53 15.97 4.06 -4.41
N VAL A 54 14.98 3.18 -4.50
CA VAL A 54 14.84 1.96 -3.70
C VAL A 54 14.66 0.77 -4.63
N GLY A 55 15.71 -0.05 -4.76
CA GLY A 55 15.72 -1.14 -5.75
C GLY A 55 15.57 -0.59 -7.17
N ASN A 56 14.54 -1.06 -7.88
CA ASN A 56 14.23 -0.63 -9.25
C ASN A 56 13.22 0.53 -9.32
N TYR A 57 12.87 1.13 -8.17
CA TYR A 57 11.82 2.14 -8.09
C TYR A 57 12.39 3.45 -7.57
N MET A 58 12.19 4.53 -8.32
CA MET A 58 12.49 5.88 -7.90
C MET A 58 11.22 6.53 -7.35
N PHE A 59 11.24 6.85 -6.05
CA PHE A 59 10.19 7.57 -5.36
C PHE A 59 10.44 9.06 -5.50
N ILE A 60 9.44 9.80 -5.96
CA ILE A 60 9.50 11.25 -6.13
C ILE A 60 8.44 11.88 -5.23
N ASN A 61 8.90 12.71 -4.30
CA ASN A 61 8.08 13.30 -3.25
C ASN A 61 8.29 14.82 -3.17
N PHE A 62 7.24 15.51 -2.70
CA PHE A 62 7.24 16.97 -2.54
C PHE A 62 7.50 17.73 -3.84
N GLY A 63 7.72 19.03 -3.68
CA GLY A 63 8.01 19.96 -4.77
C GLY A 63 6.78 20.66 -5.33
N MET A 64 7.03 21.44 -6.37
CA MET A 64 6.04 22.24 -7.06
C MET A 64 5.67 21.57 -8.37
N VAL A 65 4.37 21.59 -8.67
CA VAL A 65 3.81 20.91 -9.83
C VAL A 65 3.21 21.92 -10.80
N TYR A 66 3.43 21.71 -12.09
CA TYR A 66 2.95 22.60 -13.15
C TYR A 66 1.98 21.88 -14.11
N PRO A 67 0.93 22.56 -14.61
CA PRO A 67 0.51 23.92 -14.23
C PRO A 67 0.03 23.98 -12.78
N LYS A 68 0.28 25.12 -12.12
CA LYS A 68 -0.21 25.39 -10.77
C LYS A 68 -1.72 25.55 -10.86
N ASN A 69 -2.47 24.53 -10.44
CA ASN A 69 -3.91 24.55 -10.43
C ASN A 69 -4.37 24.19 -9.02
N ASP A 70 -5.02 25.13 -8.35
CA ASP A 70 -5.38 25.04 -6.93
C ASP A 70 -6.45 23.97 -6.65
N SER A 71 -7.16 23.50 -7.68
CA SER A 71 -8.14 22.41 -7.60
C SER A 71 -7.52 21.01 -7.43
N LEU A 72 -6.19 20.88 -7.46
CA LEU A 72 -5.49 19.58 -7.48
C LEU A 72 -5.24 18.97 -6.09
N ILE A 73 -6.16 19.16 -5.14
CA ILE A 73 -6.14 18.58 -3.79
C ILE A 73 -6.16 17.03 -3.80
N GLN A 74 -6.44 16.40 -4.95
CA GLN A 74 -6.39 14.94 -5.16
C GLN A 74 -5.08 14.43 -5.82
N LYS A 75 -3.92 15.05 -5.62
CA LYS A 75 -2.65 14.44 -6.10
C LYS A 75 -2.16 13.35 -5.15
N PRO A 76 -1.55 12.28 -5.69
CA PRO A 76 -0.89 11.29 -4.83
C PRO A 76 0.23 11.95 -4.03
N PHE A 77 0.42 11.52 -2.78
CA PHE A 77 1.46 12.06 -1.87
C PHE A 77 2.88 11.92 -2.45
N PHE A 78 3.10 10.94 -3.32
CA PHE A 78 4.35 10.69 -4.02
C PHE A 78 4.08 9.96 -5.35
N TYR A 79 5.05 10.01 -6.26
CA TYR A 79 5.04 9.26 -7.52
C TYR A 79 6.10 8.17 -7.48
N ILE A 80 5.86 7.07 -8.20
CA ILE A 80 6.81 5.96 -8.33
C ILE A 80 7.14 5.77 -9.81
N LEU A 81 8.43 5.82 -10.15
CA LEU A 81 8.96 5.50 -11.47
C LEU A 81 9.71 4.15 -11.41
N ASP A 82 9.28 3.17 -12.19
CA ASP A 82 10.04 1.94 -12.43
C ASP A 82 11.19 2.24 -13.41
N VAL A 83 12.43 2.19 -12.94
CA VAL A 83 13.62 2.58 -13.75
C VAL A 83 14.09 1.49 -14.70
N ARG A 84 13.42 0.33 -14.76
CA ARG A 84 13.71 -0.73 -15.74
C ARG A 84 13.19 -0.37 -17.12
N ASN A 85 11.98 0.17 -17.17
CA ASN A 85 11.25 0.51 -18.40
C ASN A 85 10.77 1.97 -18.43
N PHE A 86 11.08 2.75 -17.39
CA PHE A 86 10.66 4.14 -17.24
C PHE A 86 9.14 4.33 -17.23
N ALA A 87 8.41 3.36 -16.66
CA ALA A 87 6.97 3.41 -16.50
C ALA A 87 6.59 3.99 -15.14
N TRP A 88 5.54 4.83 -15.12
CA TRP A 88 4.91 5.27 -13.89
C TRP A 88 4.03 4.17 -13.33
N VAL A 89 4.15 3.90 -12.03
CA VAL A 89 3.39 2.85 -11.35
C VAL A 89 2.72 3.41 -10.10
N GLU A 90 1.60 2.82 -9.72
CA GLU A 90 0.86 3.20 -8.50
C GLU A 90 1.29 2.39 -7.28
N GLN A 91 1.94 1.25 -7.50
CA GLN A 91 2.27 0.29 -6.45
C GLN A 91 3.76 -0.06 -6.50
N TYR A 92 4.35 -0.17 -5.31
CA TYR A 92 5.68 -0.72 -5.14
C TYR A 92 5.57 -2.23 -5.00
N GLU A 93 6.14 -2.96 -5.96
CA GLU A 93 6.29 -4.40 -5.88
C GLU A 93 7.71 -4.71 -5.42
N PRO A 94 7.94 -4.97 -4.12
CA PRO A 94 9.27 -5.40 -3.69
C PRO A 94 9.60 -6.69 -4.43
N THR A 95 10.81 -6.77 -4.99
CA THR A 95 11.35 -8.06 -5.37
C THR A 95 11.34 -8.91 -4.11
N ILE A 96 10.39 -9.84 -4.00
CA ILE A 96 10.48 -10.91 -3.02
C ILE A 96 11.65 -11.74 -3.52
N VAL A 97 12.85 -11.37 -3.07
CA VAL A 97 13.94 -12.32 -2.98
C VAL A 97 13.30 -13.42 -2.17
N ALA A 98 13.00 -14.55 -2.81
CA ALA A 98 12.48 -15.70 -2.14
C ALA A 98 13.53 -16.06 -1.09
N SER A 99 13.41 -15.47 0.10
CA SER A 99 13.93 -16.03 1.33
C SER A 99 13.42 -17.45 1.24
N THR A 100 14.35 -18.37 1.03
CA THR A 100 14.14 -19.81 0.96
C THR A 100 12.88 -20.13 1.75
N TYR A 101 11.80 -20.45 1.03
CA TYR A 101 10.50 -20.81 1.59
C TYR A 101 10.76 -22.06 2.42
N SER A 102 11.15 -21.87 3.68
CA SER A 102 11.35 -22.96 4.61
C SER A 102 9.95 -23.44 4.98
N PRO A 103 9.61 -24.72 4.71
CA PRO A 103 8.28 -25.27 4.99
C PRO A 103 7.81 -25.03 6.44
N ASP A 104 8.75 -24.84 7.36
CA ASP A 104 8.48 -24.56 8.78
C ASP A 104 7.86 -23.18 9.03
N ASN A 105 8.21 -22.16 8.25
CA ASN A 105 7.68 -20.81 8.44
C ASN A 105 6.24 -20.71 7.89
N ALA A 106 5.93 -21.41 6.80
CA ALA A 106 4.58 -21.51 6.26
C ALA A 106 3.62 -22.23 7.22
N LYS A 107 4.08 -23.31 7.87
CA LYS A 107 3.33 -23.98 8.94
C LYS A 107 3.04 -23.02 10.11
N LYS A 108 4.03 -22.24 10.55
CA LYS A 108 3.85 -21.26 11.65
C LYS A 108 2.84 -20.16 11.31
N ILE A 109 2.87 -19.60 10.10
CA ILE A 109 1.92 -18.55 9.68
C ILE A 109 0.49 -19.10 9.57
N ASN A 110 0.30 -20.27 8.97
CA ASN A 110 -1.02 -20.90 8.86
C ASN A 110 -1.62 -21.27 10.23
N ILE A 111 -0.78 -21.66 11.19
CA ILE A 111 -1.22 -21.92 12.57
C ILE A 111 -1.71 -20.63 13.24
N ILE A 112 -0.99 -19.51 13.08
CA ILE A 112 -1.37 -18.23 13.70
C ILE A 112 -2.71 -17.72 13.14
N LEU A 113 -2.90 -17.75 11.82
CA LEU A 113 -4.17 -17.36 11.19
C LEU A 113 -5.35 -18.26 11.64
N GLY A 114 -5.13 -19.57 11.74
CA GLY A 114 -6.15 -20.50 12.24
C GLY A 114 -6.57 -20.23 13.68
N ILE A 115 -5.62 -19.90 14.56
CA ILE A 115 -5.87 -19.62 15.98
C ILE A 115 -6.73 -18.36 16.15
N VAL A 116 -6.40 -17.27 15.44
CA VAL A 116 -7.14 -15.99 15.56
C VAL A 116 -8.60 -16.13 15.10
N VAL A 117 -8.82 -16.81 13.98
CA VAL A 117 -10.18 -17.07 13.46
C VAL A 117 -10.96 -17.97 14.41
N GLY A 118 -10.33 -19.03 14.94
CA GLY A 118 -10.95 -19.95 15.89
C GLY A 118 -11.42 -19.27 17.18
N PHE A 119 -10.56 -18.47 17.82
CA PHE A 119 -10.92 -17.75 19.05
C PHE A 119 -12.08 -16.76 18.84
N SER A 120 -12.14 -16.11 17.67
CA SER A 120 -13.22 -15.18 17.31
C SER A 120 -14.57 -15.90 17.26
N VAL A 121 -14.62 -17.05 16.58
CA VAL A 121 -15.86 -17.85 16.44
C VAL A 121 -16.32 -18.42 17.78
N VAL A 122 -15.39 -18.95 18.60
CA VAL A 122 -15.71 -19.50 19.92
C VAL A 122 -16.23 -18.42 20.86
N SER A 123 -15.65 -17.22 20.84
CA SER A 123 -16.10 -16.10 21.68
C SER A 123 -17.51 -15.65 21.30
N ILE A 124 -17.81 -15.55 20.00
CA ILE A 124 -19.15 -15.19 19.50
C ILE A 124 -20.17 -16.28 19.87
N ALA A 125 -19.86 -17.54 19.62
CA ALA A 125 -20.75 -18.66 19.93
C ALA A 125 -21.01 -18.77 21.45
N GLY A 126 -19.97 -18.62 22.27
CA GLY A 126 -20.07 -18.60 23.72
C GLY A 126 -20.95 -17.46 24.23
N TYR A 127 -20.77 -16.24 23.69
CA TYR A 127 -21.61 -15.09 24.05
C TYR A 127 -23.09 -15.31 23.69
N LEU A 128 -23.37 -15.80 22.47
CA LEU A 128 -24.73 -16.09 22.03
C LEU A 128 -25.39 -17.22 22.84
N GLY A 129 -24.66 -18.30 23.11
CA GLY A 129 -25.11 -19.41 23.95
C GLY A 129 -25.39 -18.98 25.39
N TYR A 130 -24.54 -18.13 25.96
CA TYR A 130 -24.75 -17.52 27.27
C TYR A 130 -26.04 -16.67 27.30
N LYS A 131 -26.23 -15.80 26.30
CA LYS A 131 -27.41 -14.94 26.18
C LYS A 131 -28.70 -15.77 26.04
N TYR A 132 -28.67 -16.85 25.25
CA TYR A 132 -29.79 -17.78 25.10
C TYR A 132 -30.13 -18.48 26.42
N SER A 133 -29.13 -19.01 27.11
CA SER A 133 -29.30 -19.69 28.40
C SER A 133 -29.87 -18.75 29.47
N LYS A 134 -29.43 -17.49 29.50
CA LYS A 134 -29.96 -16.48 30.42
C LYS A 134 -31.44 -16.19 30.14
N LYS A 135 -31.84 -16.07 28.87
CA LYS A 135 -33.26 -15.89 28.49
C LYS A 135 -34.13 -17.07 28.93
N GLN A 136 -33.66 -18.30 28.71
CA GLN A 136 -34.37 -19.52 29.12
C GLN A 136 -34.60 -19.58 30.64
N LYS A 137 -33.59 -19.22 31.45
CA LYS A 137 -33.75 -19.15 32.91
C LYS A 137 -34.82 -18.13 33.32
N VAL A 138 -34.80 -16.92 32.75
CA VAL A 138 -35.82 -15.89 33.03
C VAL A 138 -37.22 -16.36 32.65
N HIS A 139 -37.38 -17.00 31.49
CA HIS A 139 -38.67 -17.54 31.06
C HIS A 139 -39.19 -18.61 32.03
N LYS A 140 -38.31 -19.55 32.45
CA LYS A 140 -38.68 -20.59 33.42
C LYS A 140 -39.11 -20.00 34.77
N HIS A 141 -38.38 -19.01 35.29
CA HIS A 141 -38.75 -18.33 36.53
C HIS A 141 -40.06 -17.52 36.39
N ALA A 142 -40.32 -16.93 35.23
CA ALA A 142 -41.57 -16.21 34.95
C ALA A 142 -42.79 -17.14 34.88
N GLU A 143 -42.67 -18.31 34.23
CA GLU A 143 -43.73 -19.32 34.20
C GLU A 143 -44.00 -19.90 35.60
N GLN A 144 -42.96 -20.16 36.39
CA GLN A 144 -43.12 -20.58 37.80
C GLN A 144 -43.85 -19.52 38.63
N ALA A 145 -43.52 -18.23 38.45
CA ALA A 145 -44.19 -17.14 39.15
C ALA A 145 -45.68 -17.03 38.78
N LYS A 146 -46.04 -17.23 37.50
CA LYS A 146 -47.45 -17.24 37.06
C LYS A 146 -48.24 -18.37 37.73
N HIS A 147 -47.66 -19.57 37.82
CA HIS A 147 -48.30 -20.69 38.51
C HIS A 147 -48.47 -20.44 40.02
N CYS A 148 -47.53 -19.77 40.69
CA CYS A 148 -47.68 -19.45 42.12
C CYS A 148 -48.79 -18.42 42.40
N VAL A 149 -49.06 -17.51 41.47
CA VAL A 149 -50.08 -16.46 41.64
C VAL A 149 -51.50 -16.98 41.36
N SER A 150 -51.66 -18.06 40.59
CA SER A 150 -52.99 -18.61 40.25
C SER A 150 -53.64 -19.51 41.32
N TYR A 151 -53.03 -19.67 42.49
CA TYR A 151 -53.54 -20.48 43.62
C TYR A 151 -53.93 -19.66 44.86
N ASN A 152 -53.98 -18.32 44.76
CA ASN A 152 -54.59 -17.42 45.75
C ASN A 152 -55.92 -16.87 45.21
#